data_AF-A0A4R2KYK0-F1
#
_entry.id   AF-A0A4R2KYK0-F1
#
_cell.length_a   1.000
_cell.length_b   1.000
_cell.length_c   1.000
_cell.angle_alpha   90.00
_cell.angle_beta   90.00
_cell.angle_gamma   90.00
#
_symmetry.space_group_name_H-M   'P 1'
#
loop_
_entity.id
_entity.type
_entity.pdbx_description
1 polymer ?
#
loop_
_entity_poly.entity_id
_entity_poly.type
_entity_poly.pdbx_seq_one_letter_code
_entity_poly.pdbx_strand_id
1 'polypeptide(L)'
;MATKKSHQSWSWILMVLFITLSIVDIRFGLLGFVCIGAPIYHALRGDGKIHCSKYCPRGSILAKFLQNISFENNLPKSFRGKRAKNTLLTVMMVMFSISLYHAFHQPDIIKAVAFGVFRLMMVSLVLGVMMGVIFKPRSWCQVCPMGHATGLIKESKDKKIKSTTKELK
;
A
#
# COMPACT_ATOMS: atom_id res chain seq x y z
N MET A 1 -0.31 12.28 22.60
CA MET A 1 -0.47 12.13 21.13
C MET A 1 -1.96 12.21 20.80
N ALA A 2 -2.40 13.26 20.10
CA ALA A 2 -3.82 13.40 19.72
C ALA A 2 -4.25 12.21 18.85
N THR A 3 -5.23 11.44 19.32
CA THR A 3 -5.81 10.30 18.61
C THR A 3 -6.63 10.80 17.43
N LYS A 4 -6.00 11.07 16.27
CA LYS A 4 -6.73 11.32 15.01
C LYS A 4 -7.77 10.20 14.80
N LYS A 5 -9.05 10.54 14.60
CA LYS A 5 -10.15 9.59 14.34
C LYS A 5 -9.74 8.55 13.28
N SER A 6 -10.03 7.28 13.56
CA SER A 6 -9.81 6.19 12.60
C SER A 6 -10.92 6.21 11.54
N HIS A 7 -10.66 6.82 10.38
CA HIS A 7 -11.56 6.79 9.22
C HIS A 7 -11.42 5.49 8.40
N GLN A 8 -10.83 4.43 8.98
CA GLN A 8 -10.72 3.12 8.33
C GLN A 8 -12.09 2.56 7.95
N SER A 9 -13.15 2.79 8.74
CA SER A 9 -14.47 2.21 8.49
C SER A 9 -15.11 2.66 7.17
N TRP A 10 -14.68 3.79 6.60
CA TRP A 10 -15.24 4.35 5.36
C TRP A 10 -14.34 4.13 4.14
N SER A 11 -13.04 3.88 4.34
CA SER A 11 -12.08 3.72 3.24
C SER A 11 -12.35 2.52 2.33
N TRP A 12 -13.10 1.51 2.77
CA TRP A 12 -13.47 0.37 1.92
C TRP A 12 -14.37 0.78 0.74
N ILE A 13 -15.23 1.78 0.93
CA ILE A 13 -16.14 2.31 -0.09
C ILE A 13 -15.33 2.84 -1.27
N LEU A 14 -14.23 3.56 -0.99
CA LEU A 14 -13.34 4.10 -2.01
C LEU A 14 -12.71 3.00 -2.88
N MET A 15 -12.40 1.83 -2.30
CA MET A 15 -11.85 0.70 -3.05
C MET A 15 -12.93 -0.01 -3.89
N VAL A 16 -14.11 -0.27 -3.32
CA VAL A 16 -15.21 -0.88 -4.07
C VAL A 16 -15.60 0.01 -5.24
N LEU A 17 -15.76 1.31 -4.97
CA LEU A 17 -16.02 2.34 -5.97
C LEU A 17 -14.95 2.34 -7.07
N PHE A 18 -13.66 2.32 -6.70
CA PHE A 18 -12.57 2.26 -7.68
C PHE A 18 -12.66 1.03 -8.60
N ILE A 19 -12.98 -0.15 -8.05
CA ILE A 19 -13.11 -1.38 -8.82
C ILE A 19 -14.33 -1.30 -9.76
N THR A 20 -15.50 -0.87 -9.28
CA THR A 20 -16.68 -0.71 -10.14
C THR A 20 -16.48 0.33 -11.23
N LEU A 21 -15.89 1.50 -10.92
CA LEU A 21 -15.58 2.51 -11.95
C LEU A 21 -14.58 2.01 -13.00
N SER A 22 -13.58 1.23 -12.59
CA SER A 22 -12.59 0.67 -13.52
C SER A 22 -13.19 -0.38 -14.46
N ILE A 23 -14.25 -1.08 -14.04
CA ILE A 23 -14.98 -2.04 -14.87
C ILE A 23 -15.86 -1.30 -15.90
N VAL A 24 -16.44 -0.16 -15.52
CA VAL A 24 -17.29 0.65 -16.41
C VAL A 24 -16.44 1.38 -17.47
N ASP A 25 -15.28 1.92 -17.10
CA ASP A 25 -14.36 2.53 -18.06
C ASP A 25 -12.90 2.42 -17.56
N ILE A 26 -12.03 1.83 -18.39
CA ILE A 26 -10.63 1.57 -18.03
C ILE A 26 -9.85 2.86 -17.75
N ARG A 27 -10.31 4.00 -18.27
CA ARG A 27 -9.67 5.33 -18.07
C ARG A 27 -9.65 5.73 -16.60
N PHE A 28 -10.62 5.29 -15.80
CA PHE A 28 -10.65 5.55 -14.36
C PHE A 28 -9.55 4.83 -13.58
N GLY A 29 -8.84 3.87 -14.19
CA GLY A 29 -7.65 3.25 -13.60
C GLY A 29 -6.55 4.25 -13.25
N LEU A 30 -6.55 5.44 -13.88
CA LEU A 30 -5.65 6.55 -13.53
C LEU A 30 -5.84 7.06 -12.10
N LEU A 31 -7.05 6.95 -11.53
CA LEU A 31 -7.29 7.27 -10.11
C LEU A 31 -6.46 6.41 -9.16
N GLY A 32 -5.97 5.24 -9.61
CA GLY A 32 -5.07 4.40 -8.85
C GLY A 32 -3.74 5.07 -8.51
N PHE A 33 -3.30 6.08 -9.28
CA PHE A 33 -2.13 6.90 -8.91
C PHE A 33 -2.34 7.66 -7.62
N VAL A 34 -3.56 8.12 -7.34
CA VAL A 34 -3.88 8.77 -6.06
C VAL A 34 -3.67 7.79 -4.91
N CYS A 35 -4.04 6.52 -5.09
CA CYS A 35 -3.90 5.50 -4.05
C CYS A 35 -2.43 5.08 -3.81
N ILE A 36 -1.59 5.09 -4.84
CA ILE A 36 -0.14 4.83 -4.73
C ILE A 36 0.60 6.06 -4.19
N GLY A 37 0.19 7.26 -4.61
CA GLY A 37 0.79 8.53 -4.23
C GLY A 37 0.42 8.98 -2.81
N ALA A 38 -0.80 8.71 -2.34
CA ALA A 38 -1.25 9.11 -1.01
C ALA A 38 -0.37 8.62 0.17
N PRO A 39 0.08 7.34 0.24
CA PRO A 39 1.01 6.91 1.29
C PRO A 39 2.37 7.60 1.20
N ILE A 40 2.88 7.86 0.00
CA ILE A 40 4.16 8.55 -0.21
C ILE A 40 4.06 10.00 0.22
N TYR A 41 3.02 10.71 -0.25
CA TYR A 41 2.73 12.10 0.12
C TYR A 41 2.60 12.26 1.64
N HIS A 42 1.88 11.35 2.29
CA HIS A 42 1.68 11.38 3.74
C HIS A 42 2.97 11.05 4.52
N ALA A 43 3.81 10.15 4.00
CA ALA A 43 5.11 9.86 4.60
C ALA A 43 6.08 11.04 4.48
N LEU A 44 6.06 11.76 3.35
CA LEU A 44 6.84 12.99 3.17
C LEU A 44 6.40 14.10 4.13
N ARG A 45 5.12 14.19 4.49
CA ARG A 45 4.60 15.17 5.46
C ARG A 45 4.96 14.87 6.93
N GLY A 46 5.58 13.72 7.21
CA GLY A 46 6.06 13.34 8.56
C GLY A 46 5.13 12.42 9.35
N ASP A 47 3.95 12.12 8.82
CA ASP A 47 2.96 11.25 9.49
C ASP A 47 3.29 9.74 9.35
N GLY A 48 4.36 9.37 8.63
CA GLY A 48 4.87 8.00 8.53
C GLY A 48 3.79 6.95 8.21
N LYS A 49 3.65 5.95 9.10
CA LYS A 49 2.77 4.77 8.90
C LYS A 49 1.27 5.07 9.08
N ILE A 50 0.87 6.32 9.35
CA ILE A 50 -0.54 6.67 9.59
C ILE A 50 -1.41 6.37 8.38
N HIS A 51 -0.95 6.63 7.16
CA HIS A 51 -1.73 6.31 5.96
C HIS A 51 -2.05 4.81 5.90
N CYS A 52 -1.03 3.97 6.09
CA CYS A 52 -1.19 2.52 6.09
C CYS A 52 -2.06 2.00 7.25
N SER A 53 -2.06 2.70 8.40
CA SER A 53 -2.79 2.28 9.59
C SER A 53 -4.25 2.77 9.63
N LYS A 54 -4.51 3.99 9.14
CA LYS A 54 -5.78 4.72 9.32
C LYS A 54 -6.54 5.06 8.02
N TYR A 55 -5.87 5.09 6.86
CA TYR A 55 -6.48 5.54 5.61
C TYR A 55 -6.43 4.51 4.47
N CYS A 56 -5.65 3.43 4.62
CA CYS A 56 -5.45 2.44 3.57
C CYS A 56 -6.78 1.74 3.20
N PRO A 57 -7.30 1.93 1.98
CA PRO A 57 -8.62 1.43 1.61
C PRO A 57 -8.65 -0.09 1.49
N ARG A 58 -7.58 -0.71 0.98
CA ARG A 58 -7.45 -2.18 0.98
C ARG A 58 -7.38 -2.77 2.38
N GLY A 59 -6.73 -2.09 3.33
CA GLY A 59 -6.55 -2.58 4.70
C GLY A 59 -7.88 -2.60 5.45
N SER A 60 -8.76 -1.66 5.14
CA SER A 60 -10.14 -1.63 5.61
C SER A 60 -10.98 -2.78 5.06
N ILE A 61 -10.90 -3.05 3.74
CA ILE A 61 -11.59 -4.20 3.13
C ILE A 61 -11.14 -5.51 3.77
N LEU A 62 -9.82 -5.74 3.85
CA LEU A 62 -9.28 -6.97 4.42
C LEU A 62 -9.69 -7.14 5.88
N ALA A 63 -9.66 -6.07 6.68
CA ALA A 63 -10.12 -6.12 8.06
C ALA A 63 -11.62 -6.44 8.17
N LYS A 64 -12.48 -5.85 7.34
CA LYS A 64 -13.94 -6.00 7.45
C LYS A 64 -14.46 -7.30 6.84
N PHE A 65 -13.85 -7.78 5.76
CA PHE A 65 -14.31 -8.92 4.98
C PHE A 65 -13.71 -10.25 5.45
N LEU A 66 -12.45 -10.25 5.88
CA LEU A 66 -11.77 -11.47 6.34
C LEU A 66 -11.84 -11.70 7.84
N GLN A 67 -12.35 -10.77 8.64
CA GLN A 67 -12.54 -11.01 10.08
C GLN A 67 -13.51 -12.17 10.35
N ASN A 68 -14.40 -12.50 9.42
CA ASN A 68 -15.33 -13.63 9.53
C ASN A 68 -14.78 -14.96 8.99
N ILE A 69 -13.67 -14.96 8.25
CA ILE A 69 -13.14 -16.16 7.54
C ILE A 69 -11.69 -16.49 7.94
N SER A 70 -10.97 -15.57 8.58
CA SER A 70 -9.54 -15.72 8.88
C SER A 70 -9.28 -16.79 9.93
N PHE A 71 -8.34 -17.69 9.66
CA PHE A 71 -7.88 -18.73 10.59
C PHE A 71 -7.04 -18.21 11.78
N GLU A 72 -6.99 -16.89 12.00
CA GLU A 72 -6.24 -16.17 13.05
C GLU A 72 -4.77 -16.60 13.26
N ASN A 73 -4.19 -17.32 12.29
CA ASN A 73 -2.87 -17.89 12.44
C ASN A 73 -1.80 -16.78 12.43
N ASN A 74 -0.74 -16.98 13.23
CA ASN A 74 0.31 -15.99 13.36
C ASN A 74 1.22 -15.99 12.13
N LEU A 75 1.57 -14.78 11.66
CA LEU A 75 2.42 -14.63 10.49
C LEU A 75 3.85 -15.17 10.78
N PRO A 76 4.41 -16.08 9.98
CA PRO A 76 5.72 -16.66 10.21
C PRO A 76 6.81 -15.58 10.26
N LYS A 77 7.75 -15.72 11.19
CA LYS A 77 8.84 -14.76 11.43
C LYS A 77 9.68 -14.46 10.18
N SER A 78 9.76 -15.42 9.25
CA SER A 78 10.46 -15.28 7.96
C SER A 78 9.95 -14.07 7.14
N PHE A 79 8.63 -13.93 6.99
CA PHE A 79 8.02 -12.81 6.26
C PHE A 79 8.07 -11.47 7.01
N ARG A 80 8.27 -11.52 8.33
CA ARG A 80 8.38 -10.32 9.17
C ARG A 80 9.81 -9.75 9.21
N GLY A 81 10.81 -10.51 8.75
CA GLY A 81 12.21 -10.11 8.72
C GLY A 81 12.52 -8.91 7.82
N LYS A 82 13.56 -8.14 8.15
CA LYS A 82 13.99 -6.97 7.35
C LYS A 82 14.37 -7.35 5.92
N ARG A 83 15.02 -8.51 5.73
CA ARG A 83 15.41 -9.02 4.42
C ARG A 83 14.20 -9.31 3.53
N ALA A 84 13.22 -10.07 4.03
CA ALA A 84 12.02 -10.40 3.27
C ALA A 84 11.24 -9.15 2.81
N LYS A 85 11.13 -8.14 3.69
CA LYS A 85 10.47 -6.86 3.34
C LYS A 85 11.23 -6.06 2.28
N ASN A 86 12.56 -6.02 2.37
CA ASN A 86 13.38 -5.36 1.36
C ASN A 86 13.33 -6.10 0.01
N THR A 87 13.40 -7.44 0.01
CA THR A 87 13.27 -8.23 -1.21
C THR A 87 11.91 -7.98 -1.88
N LEU A 88 10.82 -8.00 -1.11
CA LEU A 88 9.49 -7.72 -1.65
C LEU A 88 9.36 -6.29 -2.18
N LEU A 89 9.97 -5.30 -1.49
CA LEU A 89 9.99 -3.91 -1.95
C LEU A 89 10.73 -3.78 -3.29
N THR A 90 11.90 -4.38 -3.41
CA THR A 90 12.69 -4.36 -4.66
C THR A 90 11.94 -5.04 -5.79
N VAL A 91 11.32 -6.20 -5.55
CA VAL A 91 10.52 -6.91 -6.55
C VAL A 91 9.35 -6.05 -7.05
N MET A 92 8.62 -5.37 -6.16
CA MET A 92 7.52 -4.50 -6.58
C MET A 92 8.00 -3.26 -7.35
N MET A 93 9.14 -2.68 -6.97
CA MET A 93 9.72 -1.56 -7.72
C MET A 93 10.08 -1.98 -9.14
N VAL A 94 10.74 -3.14 -9.31
CA VAL A 94 11.10 -3.67 -10.63
C VAL A 94 9.85 -3.96 -11.48
N MET A 95 8.84 -4.61 -10.90
CA MET A 95 7.59 -4.90 -11.61
C MET A 95 6.85 -3.64 -12.05
N PHE A 96 6.84 -2.61 -11.21
CA PHE A 96 6.25 -1.32 -11.55
C PHE A 96 7.03 -0.59 -12.65
N SER A 97 8.36 -0.58 -12.58
CA SER A 97 9.23 0.00 -13.61
C SER A 97 9.05 -0.68 -14.97
N ILE A 98 8.99 -2.02 -15.00
CA ILE A 98 8.73 -2.78 -16.23
C ILE A 98 7.34 -2.47 -16.78
N SER A 99 6.32 -2.44 -15.90
CA SER A 99 4.95 -2.13 -16.30
C SER A 99 4.83 -0.72 -16.89
N LEU A 100 5.55 0.26 -16.34
CA LEU A 100 5.61 1.62 -16.88
C LEU A 100 6.34 1.66 -18.22
N TYR A 101 7.50 1.02 -18.32
CA TYR A 101 8.28 0.99 -19.56
C TYR A 101 7.46 0.42 -20.74
N HIS A 102 6.74 -0.67 -20.50
CA HIS A 102 5.86 -1.25 -21.50
C HIS A 102 4.67 -0.34 -21.84
N ALA A 103 4.13 0.37 -20.86
CA ALA A 103 3.02 1.29 -21.06
C ALA A 103 3.42 2.55 -21.88
N PHE A 104 4.68 3.00 -21.78
CA PHE A 104 5.19 4.11 -22.59
C PHE A 104 5.44 3.73 -24.06
N HIS A 105 5.60 2.45 -24.37
CA HIS A 105 5.85 1.97 -25.74
C HIS A 105 4.56 1.70 -26.54
N GLN A 106 3.39 1.87 -25.93
CA GLN A 106 2.08 1.67 -26.57
C GLN A 106 1.55 3.00 -27.14
N PRO A 107 0.81 2.98 -28.28
CA PRO A 107 0.25 4.19 -28.89
C PRO A 107 -0.81 4.88 -28.01
N ASP A 108 -1.51 4.10 -27.18
CA ASP A 108 -2.51 4.59 -26.21
C ASP A 108 -1.92 4.59 -24.77
N ILE A 109 -0.99 5.49 -24.49
CA ILE A 109 -0.27 5.59 -23.20
C ILE A 109 -1.24 5.62 -22.01
N ILE A 110 -2.31 6.43 -22.09
CA ILE A 110 -3.24 6.63 -20.97
C ILE A 110 -3.97 5.32 -20.59
N LYS A 111 -4.42 4.56 -21.59
CA LYS A 111 -5.14 3.29 -21.35
C LYS A 111 -4.18 2.20 -20.86
N ALA A 112 -2.98 2.13 -21.45
CA ALA A 112 -1.96 1.16 -21.07
C ALA A 112 -1.49 1.37 -19.62
N VAL A 113 -1.26 2.62 -19.23
CA VAL A 113 -0.89 2.97 -17.85
C VAL A 113 -2.04 2.67 -16.88
N ALA A 114 -3.27 3.06 -17.22
CA ALA A 114 -4.44 2.82 -16.37
C ALA A 114 -4.68 1.31 -16.16
N PHE A 115 -4.54 0.50 -17.21
CA PHE A 115 -4.63 -0.96 -17.14
C PHE A 115 -3.52 -1.57 -16.28
N GLY A 116 -2.28 -1.07 -16.40
CA GLY A 116 -1.15 -1.49 -15.57
C GLY A 116 -1.38 -1.22 -14.08
N VAL A 117 -1.85 -0.02 -13.73
CA VAL A 117 -2.16 0.36 -12.35
C VAL A 117 -3.32 -0.47 -11.79
N PHE A 118 -4.39 -0.64 -12.58
CA PHE A 118 -5.54 -1.47 -12.20
C PHE A 118 -5.11 -2.92 -11.93
N ARG A 119 -4.31 -3.53 -12.83
CA ARG A 119 -3.79 -4.89 -12.68
C ARG A 119 -2.96 -5.03 -11.41
N LEU A 120 -2.05 -4.09 -11.14
CA LEU A 120 -1.23 -4.12 -9.92
C LEU A 120 -2.09 -4.02 -8.65
N MET A 121 -3.11 -3.16 -8.65
CA MET A 121 -4.03 -3.05 -7.52
C MET A 121 -4.84 -4.33 -7.33
N MET A 122 -5.42 -4.90 -8.39
CA MET A 122 -6.18 -6.15 -8.35
C MET A 122 -5.33 -7.33 -7.87
N VAL A 123 -4.14 -7.54 -8.42
CA VAL A 123 -3.23 -8.61 -7.98
C VAL A 123 -2.87 -8.42 -6.51
N SER A 124 -2.62 -7.19 -6.06
CA SER A 124 -2.30 -6.92 -4.66
C SER A 124 -3.48 -7.16 -3.71
N LEU A 125 -4.72 -6.97 -4.18
CA LEU A 125 -5.93 -7.26 -3.43
C LEU A 125 -6.14 -8.77 -3.33
N VAL A 126 -6.01 -9.50 -4.44
CA VAL A 126 -6.14 -10.97 -4.47
C VAL A 126 -5.08 -11.62 -3.58
N LEU A 127 -3.81 -11.19 -3.67
CA LEU A 127 -2.75 -11.67 -2.78
C LEU A 127 -3.03 -11.33 -1.32
N GLY A 128 -3.55 -10.13 -1.04
CA GLY A 128 -3.95 -9.73 0.30
C GLY A 128 -5.08 -10.60 0.87
N VAL A 129 -6.07 -10.93 0.05
CA VAL A 129 -7.20 -11.82 0.42
C VAL A 129 -6.68 -13.23 0.66
N MET A 130 -5.91 -13.80 -0.28
CA MET A 130 -5.29 -15.12 -0.13
C MET A 130 -4.47 -15.23 1.17
N MET A 131 -3.61 -14.25 1.45
CA MET A 131 -2.83 -14.24 2.69
C MET A 131 -3.67 -13.99 3.95
N GLY A 132 -4.71 -13.15 3.86
CA GLY A 132 -5.53 -12.80 5.01
C GLY A 132 -6.61 -13.84 5.36
N VAL A 133 -6.90 -14.79 4.48
CA VAL A 133 -7.71 -15.98 4.81
C VAL A 133 -6.89 -16.95 5.68
N ILE A 134 -5.63 -17.18 5.30
CA ILE A 134 -4.73 -18.12 5.99
C ILE A 134 -4.19 -17.54 7.31
N PHE A 135 -3.82 -16.26 7.32
CA PHE A 135 -3.29 -15.56 8.48
C PHE A 135 -4.25 -14.48 8.95
N LYS A 136 -3.92 -13.77 10.04
CA LYS A 136 -4.71 -12.61 10.50
C LYS A 136 -5.05 -11.63 9.37
N PRO A 137 -6.23 -10.98 9.39
CA PRO A 137 -6.73 -10.17 8.28
C PRO A 137 -5.86 -8.94 7.92
N ARG A 138 -4.98 -8.49 8.83
CA ARG A 138 -4.01 -7.41 8.60
C ARG A 138 -2.57 -7.89 8.39
N SER A 139 -2.34 -9.18 8.15
CA SER A 139 -1.00 -9.73 7.95
C SER A 139 -0.31 -9.13 6.72
N TRP A 140 -1.03 -8.98 5.61
CA TRP A 140 -0.51 -8.35 4.40
C TRP A 140 -0.06 -6.90 4.64
N CYS A 141 -0.79 -6.14 5.46
CA CYS A 141 -0.43 -4.77 5.80
C CYS A 141 0.92 -4.68 6.56
N GLN A 142 1.34 -5.73 7.29
CA GLN A 142 2.63 -5.76 7.99
C GLN A 142 3.83 -6.03 7.08
N VAL A 143 3.59 -6.70 5.95
CA VAL A 143 4.61 -7.06 4.96
C VAL A 143 4.57 -6.12 3.76
N CYS A 144 3.50 -5.31 3.62
CA CYS A 144 3.30 -4.49 2.44
C CYS A 144 4.51 -3.58 2.16
N PRO A 145 5.02 -3.57 0.91
CA PRO A 145 6.14 -2.74 0.50
C PRO A 145 5.88 -1.25 0.71
N MET A 146 4.68 -0.74 0.47
CA MET A 146 4.34 0.66 0.74
C MET A 146 4.39 1.00 2.23
N GLY A 147 3.94 0.08 3.09
CA GLY A 147 4.04 0.26 4.55
C GLY A 147 5.49 0.20 5.05
N HIS A 148 6.30 -0.64 4.42
CA HIS A 148 7.73 -0.75 4.71
C HIS A 148 8.49 0.50 4.23
N ALA A 149 8.26 0.95 2.99
CA ALA A 149 8.87 2.14 2.40
C ALA A 149 8.55 3.41 3.21
N THR A 150 7.28 3.63 3.57
CA THR A 150 6.88 4.77 4.42
C THR A 150 7.45 4.68 5.84
N GLY A 151 7.67 3.47 6.35
CA GLY A 151 8.38 3.21 7.60
C GLY A 151 9.87 3.61 7.53
N LEU A 152 10.55 3.24 6.44
CA LEU A 152 11.96 3.61 6.20
C LEU A 152 12.12 5.13 6.06
N ILE A 153 11.23 5.80 5.32
CA ILE A 153 11.26 7.27 5.14
C ILE A 153 11.16 7.98 6.49
N LYS A 154 10.29 7.50 7.39
CA LYS A 154 10.16 8.07 8.73
C LYS A 154 11.43 7.84 9.57
N GLU A 155 12.00 6.64 9.53
CA GLU A 155 13.23 6.32 10.26
C GLU A 155 14.41 7.20 9.80
N SER A 156 14.52 7.44 8.48
CA SER A 156 15.50 8.36 7.91
C SER A 156 15.25 9.82 8.33
N LYS A 157 13.99 10.28 8.35
CA LYS A 157 13.64 11.64 8.83
C LYS A 157 13.93 11.83 10.31
N ASP A 158 13.54 10.88 11.16
CA ASP A 158 13.78 10.94 12.61
C ASP A 158 15.29 10.92 12.90
N LYS A 159 16.08 10.16 12.13
CA LYS A 159 17.56 10.17 12.23
C LYS A 159 18.14 11.53 11.84
N LYS A 160 17.63 12.15 10.76
CA LYS A 160 18.06 13.49 10.32
C LYS A 160 17.71 14.59 11.35
N ILE A 161 16.52 14.53 11.94
CA ILE A 161 16.12 15.47 13.01
C ILE A 161 17.03 15.30 14.22
N LYS A 162 17.26 14.05 14.68
CA LYS A 162 18.17 13.79 15.81
C LYS A 162 19.60 14.27 15.55
N SER A 163 20.14 14.14 14.34
CA SER A 163 21.46 14.68 14.02
C SER A 163 21.46 16.21 14.05
N THR A 164 20.46 16.88 13.48
CA THR A 164 20.36 18.35 13.51
C THR A 164 20.19 18.89 14.93
N THR A 165 19.41 18.22 15.79
CA THR A 165 19.25 18.63 17.20
C THR A 165 20.51 18.40 18.02
N LYS A 166 21.36 17.43 17.64
CA LYS A 166 22.63 17.15 18.32
C LYS A 166 23.72 18.15 17.96
N GLU A 167 23.65 18.76 16.77
CA GLU A 167 24.55 19.84 16.32
C GLU A 167 24.16 21.21 16.89
N LEU A 168 22.89 21.38 17.30
CA LEU A 168 22.37 22.62 17.90
C LEU A 168 22.53 22.69 19.43
N LYS A 169 23.06 21.65 20.07
CA LYS A 169 23.22 21.53 21.51
C LYS A 169 24.68 21.40 21.88
#